data_AF-A0A1T0CLU1-F1
#
_entry.id   AF-A0A1T0CLU1-F1
#
_cell.length_a   1.000
_cell.length_b   1.000
_cell.length_c   1.000
_cell.angle_alpha   90.00
_cell.angle_beta   90.00
_cell.angle_gamma   90.00
#
_symmetry.space_group_name_H-M   'P 1'
#
loop_
_entity.id
_entity.type
_entity.pdbx_description
1 polymer ?
#
loop_
_entity_poly.entity_id
_entity_poly.type
_entity_poly.pdbx_seq_one_letter_code
_entity_poly.pdbx_strand_id
1 'polypeptide(L)'
;METLTFVGGLITGAFAIYQVFLGYFNKNISEERIKWRERIREISTELVGLVHKAERGDDDKNRCQVLIAELQSRLNPFDENDWKLLEFAERMFGSNESEFSREIAVKQFKCAVSILLKHDWERSKREAGLSYHLDIGRAVNRIEMTSGIYCHRYLLDFSKKKEYVYTKPSLSEFLWQLVKRYWWLVLVLLLICFFQTNDVCMIMTSKLNS
;
A
#
# COMPACT_ATOMS: atom_id res chain seq x y z
N MET A 1 31.64 -13.28 31.94
CA MET A 1 30.31 -13.77 31.54
C MET A 1 29.21 -12.79 31.97
N GLU A 2 29.26 -12.26 33.20
CA GLU A 2 28.25 -11.34 33.76
C GLU A 2 28.13 -9.97 33.07
N THR A 3 29.22 -9.45 32.50
CA THR A 3 29.20 -8.17 31.77
C THR A 3 28.49 -8.27 30.42
N LEU A 4 28.57 -9.43 29.75
CA LEU A 4 27.90 -9.69 28.47
C LEU A 4 26.39 -9.85 28.65
N THR A 5 25.94 -10.47 29.74
CA THR A 5 24.51 -10.61 30.05
C THR A 5 23.89 -9.27 30.43
N PHE A 6 24.61 -8.43 31.17
CA PHE A 6 24.18 -7.07 31.49
C PHE A 6 24.03 -6.19 30.24
N VAL A 7 25.04 -6.17 29.36
CA VAL A 7 25.00 -5.41 28.09
C VAL A 7 23.91 -5.96 27.17
N GLY A 8 23.76 -7.29 27.07
CA GLY A 8 22.67 -7.92 26.33
C GLY A 8 21.29 -7.48 26.82
N GLY A 9 21.07 -7.46 28.14
CA GLY A 9 19.82 -6.99 28.74
C GLY A 9 19.52 -5.52 28.44
N LEU A 10 20.53 -4.64 28.44
CA LEU A 10 20.37 -3.23 28.08
C LEU A 10 19.99 -3.05 26.60
N ILE A 11 20.63 -3.80 25.70
CA ILE A 11 20.33 -3.76 24.26
C ILE A 11 18.91 -4.26 24.00
N THR A 12 18.52 -5.38 24.60
CA THR A 12 17.15 -5.92 24.48
C THR A 12 16.11 -4.96 25.05
N GLY A 13 16.39 -4.34 26.21
CA GLY A 13 15.52 -3.34 26.81
C GLY A 13 15.33 -2.11 25.92
N ALA A 14 16.42 -1.56 25.38
CA ALA A 14 16.37 -0.44 24.45
C ALA A 14 15.58 -0.78 23.17
N PHE A 15 15.76 -1.99 22.64
CA PHE A 15 15.03 -2.45 21.46
C PHE A 15 13.54 -2.60 21.74
N ALA A 16 13.14 -3.18 22.87
CA ALA A 16 11.74 -3.31 23.26
C ALA A 16 11.05 -1.93 23.38
N ILE A 17 11.73 -0.96 24.00
CA ILE A 17 11.24 0.42 24.11
C ILE A 17 11.04 1.04 22.73
N TYR A 18 12.01 0.89 21.83
CA TYR A 18 11.93 1.40 20.46
C TYR A 18 10.74 0.81 19.68
N GLN A 19 10.50 -0.50 19.80
CA GLN A 19 9.38 -1.18 19.13
C GLN A 19 8.02 -0.68 19.61
N VAL A 20 7.88 -0.47 20.93
CA VAL A 20 6.65 0.10 21.51
C VAL A 20 6.40 1.50 20.97
N PHE A 21 7.43 2.35 20.90
CA PHE A 21 7.29 3.70 20.35
C PHE A 21 6.85 3.68 18.89
N LEU A 22 7.52 2.90 18.04
CA LEU A 22 7.14 2.78 16.63
C LEU A 22 5.71 2.28 16.46
N GLY A 23 5.31 1.26 17.20
CA GLY A 23 3.95 0.73 17.18
C GLY A 23 2.91 1.78 17.56
N TYR A 24 3.19 2.57 18.59
CA TYR A 24 2.31 3.66 19.05
C TYR A 24 2.16 4.76 17.99
N PHE A 25 3.28 5.25 17.42
CA PHE A 25 3.24 6.28 16.38
C PHE A 25 2.48 5.81 15.14
N ASN A 26 2.75 4.58 14.68
CA ASN A 26 2.09 4.02 13.51
C ASN A 26 0.58 3.82 13.73
N LYS A 27 0.19 3.37 14.92
CA LYS A 27 -1.23 3.19 15.28
C LYS A 27 -1.96 4.54 15.29
N ASN A 28 -1.40 5.55 15.97
CA ASN A 28 -2.02 6.87 16.04
C ASN A 28 -2.18 7.51 14.66
N ILE A 29 -1.13 7.47 13.82
CA ILE A 29 -1.20 8.01 12.46
C ILE A 29 -2.26 7.27 11.64
N SER A 30 -2.35 5.95 11.78
CA SER A 30 -3.34 5.14 11.07
C SER A 30 -4.77 5.49 11.48
N GLU A 31 -5.02 5.66 12.79
CA GLU A 31 -6.31 6.06 13.32
C GLU A 31 -6.72 7.47 12.86
N GLU A 32 -5.80 8.44 12.92
CA GLU A 32 -6.06 9.79 12.43
C GLU A 32 -6.33 9.82 10.91
N ARG A 33 -5.63 9.00 10.12
CA ARG A 33 -5.91 8.85 8.68
C ARG A 33 -7.27 8.20 8.42
N ILE A 34 -7.70 7.24 9.23
CA ILE A 34 -9.05 6.65 9.11
C ILE A 34 -10.09 7.73 9.34
N LYS A 35 -9.99 8.48 10.45
CA LYS A 35 -10.88 9.60 10.77
C LYS A 35 -10.89 10.66 9.67
N TRP A 36 -9.71 11.02 9.15
CA TRP A 36 -9.60 11.97 8.05
C TRP A 36 -10.33 11.47 6.80
N ARG A 37 -10.12 10.22 6.38
CA ARG A 37 -10.82 9.65 5.20
C ARG A 37 -12.33 9.57 5.39
N GLU A 38 -12.78 9.18 6.58
CA GLU A 38 -14.21 9.15 6.92
C GLU A 38 -14.80 10.54 6.81
N ARG A 39 -14.14 11.54 7.40
CA ARG A 39 -14.63 12.92 7.35
C ARG A 39 -14.63 13.50 5.94
N ILE A 40 -13.63 13.21 5.11
CA ILE A 40 -13.63 13.60 3.69
C ILE A 40 -14.83 12.99 2.95
N ARG A 41 -15.17 11.72 3.20
CA ARG A 41 -16.34 11.07 2.59
C ARG A 41 -17.64 11.72 3.03
N GLU A 42 -17.79 11.97 4.33
CA GLU A 42 -18.96 12.64 4.90
C GLU A 42 -19.18 14.02 4.27
N ILE A 43 -18.15 14.88 4.31
CA ILE A 43 -18.21 16.24 3.73
C ILE A 43 -18.59 16.15 2.24
N SER A 44 -17.99 15.21 1.51
CA SER A 44 -18.25 15.04 0.08
C SER A 44 -19.69 14.60 -0.20
N THR A 45 -20.24 13.67 0.60
CA THR A 45 -21.63 13.24 0.50
C THR A 45 -22.59 14.36 0.88
N GLU A 46 -22.29 15.11 1.94
CA GLU A 46 -23.10 16.25 2.38
C GLU A 46 -23.14 17.35 1.30
N LEU A 47 -21.99 17.74 0.74
CA LEU A 47 -21.92 18.74 -0.34
C LEU A 47 -22.74 18.31 -1.56
N VAL A 48 -22.59 17.07 -2.03
CA VAL A 48 -23.39 16.55 -3.16
C VAL A 48 -24.88 16.52 -2.81
N GLY A 49 -25.23 16.18 -1.57
CA GLY A 49 -26.60 16.20 -1.09
C GLY A 49 -27.23 17.60 -1.10
N LEU A 50 -26.44 18.63 -0.76
CA LEU A 50 -26.88 20.03 -0.81
C LEU A 50 -27.14 20.51 -2.23
N VAL A 51 -26.35 20.07 -3.22
CA VAL A 51 -26.63 20.39 -4.63
C VAL A 51 -28.03 19.91 -5.04
N HIS A 52 -28.38 18.66 -4.69
CA HIS A 52 -29.71 18.11 -4.98
C HIS A 52 -30.85 18.74 -4.17
N LYS A 53 -30.55 19.33 -3.01
CA LYS A 53 -31.54 20.11 -2.25
C LYS A 53 -31.77 21.48 -2.88
N ALA A 54 -30.70 22.15 -3.31
CA ALA A 54 -30.77 23.43 -4.01
C ALA A 54 -31.57 23.31 -5.32
N GLU A 55 -31.42 22.21 -6.07
CA GLU A 55 -32.24 21.89 -7.26
C GLU A 55 -33.75 21.80 -6.94
N ARG A 56 -34.12 21.47 -5.70
CA ARG A 56 -35.51 21.40 -5.23
C ARG A 56 -35.99 22.68 -4.55
N GLY A 57 -35.20 23.74 -4.57
CA GLY A 57 -35.51 25.04 -3.96
C GLY A 57 -35.15 25.16 -2.48
N ASP A 58 -34.47 24.19 -1.89
CA ASP A 58 -33.94 24.21 -0.52
C ASP A 58 -32.43 24.49 -0.54
N ASP A 59 -32.07 25.76 -0.67
CA ASP A 59 -30.68 26.23 -0.85
C ASP A 59 -30.07 26.70 0.49
N ASP A 60 -29.32 25.81 1.14
CA ASP A 60 -28.57 26.12 2.37
C ASP A 60 -27.12 26.52 2.05
N LYS A 61 -26.97 27.75 1.54
CA LYS A 61 -25.66 28.33 1.20
C LYS A 61 -24.72 28.42 2.39
N ASN A 62 -25.25 28.67 3.60
CA ASN A 62 -24.44 28.77 4.80
C ASN A 62 -23.81 27.42 5.13
N ARG A 63 -24.59 26.32 5.10
CA ARG A 63 -24.04 24.98 5.32
C ARG A 63 -23.02 24.61 4.26
N CYS A 64 -23.27 24.98 3.00
CA CYS A 64 -22.31 24.77 1.93
C CYS A 64 -20.95 25.45 2.22
N GLN A 65 -20.95 26.75 2.56
CA GLN A 65 -19.71 27.47 2.87
C GLN A 65 -18.96 26.87 4.07
N VAL A 66 -19.68 26.44 5.11
CA VAL A 66 -19.08 25.77 6.26
C VAL A 66 -18.40 24.46 5.85
N LEU A 67 -19.03 23.66 5.00
CA LEU A 67 -18.48 22.40 4.51
C LEU A 67 -17.27 22.60 3.59
N ILE A 68 -17.29 23.63 2.72
CA ILE A 68 -16.15 23.98 1.88
C ILE A 68 -14.97 24.45 2.73
N ALA A 69 -15.20 25.31 3.73
CA ALA A 69 -14.16 25.76 4.65
C ALA A 69 -13.57 24.59 5.46
N GLU A 70 -14.41 23.66 5.91
CA GLU A 70 -13.93 22.45 6.59
C GLU A 70 -13.10 21.56 5.66
N LEU A 71 -13.56 21.36 4.42
CA LEU A 71 -12.82 20.62 3.40
C LEU A 71 -11.46 21.25 3.15
N GLN A 72 -11.40 22.57 2.98
CA GLN A 72 -10.15 23.31 2.78
C GLN A 72 -9.18 23.13 3.95
N SER A 73 -9.67 23.12 5.19
CA SER A 73 -8.83 22.91 6.38
C SER A 73 -8.19 21.52 6.45
N ARG A 74 -8.71 20.54 5.68
CA ARG A 74 -8.28 19.14 5.66
C ARG A 74 -7.38 18.78 4.50
N LEU A 75 -7.30 19.65 3.50
CA LEU A 75 -6.53 19.45 2.29
C LEU A 75 -5.19 20.19 2.36
N ASN A 76 -4.25 19.78 1.51
CA ASN A 76 -2.96 20.45 1.41
C ASN A 76 -3.09 21.69 0.50
N PRO A 77 -2.93 22.91 1.02
CA PRO A 77 -3.06 24.13 0.20
C PRO A 77 -1.98 24.27 -0.88
N PHE A 78 -0.90 23.49 -0.79
CA PHE A 78 0.21 23.50 -1.75
C PHE A 78 0.11 22.38 -2.80
N ASP A 79 -0.90 21.49 -2.72
CA ASP A 79 -1.12 20.47 -3.74
C ASP A 79 -2.12 20.95 -4.80
N GLU A 80 -1.72 20.88 -6.08
CA GLU A 80 -2.53 21.37 -7.19
C GLU A 80 -3.84 20.59 -7.36
N ASN A 81 -3.86 19.29 -7.05
CA ASN A 81 -5.07 18.47 -7.17
C ASN A 81 -6.05 18.78 -6.05
N ASP A 82 -5.54 19.00 -4.85
CA ASP A 82 -6.33 19.45 -3.69
C ASP A 82 -6.94 20.83 -3.95
N TRP A 83 -6.18 21.75 -4.56
CA TRP A 83 -6.69 23.05 -4.97
C TRP A 83 -7.81 22.94 -6.00
N LYS A 84 -7.62 22.13 -7.05
CA LYS A 84 -8.65 21.87 -8.07
C LYS A 84 -9.91 21.25 -7.47
N LEU A 85 -9.76 20.37 -6.48
CA LEU A 85 -10.89 19.78 -5.77
C LEU A 85 -11.74 20.86 -5.09
N LEU A 86 -11.12 21.84 -4.44
CA LEU A 86 -11.82 23.00 -3.85
C LEU A 86 -12.50 23.87 -4.92
N GLU A 87 -11.82 24.13 -6.03
CA GLU A 87 -12.42 24.88 -7.16
C GLU A 87 -13.66 24.17 -7.70
N PHE A 88 -13.62 22.84 -7.87
CA PHE A 88 -14.79 22.08 -8.26
C PHE A 88 -15.90 22.18 -7.22
N ALA A 89 -15.56 22.12 -5.93
CA ALA A 89 -16.54 22.24 -4.85
C ALA A 89 -17.27 23.59 -4.88
N GLU A 90 -16.54 24.69 -5.08
CA GLU A 90 -17.12 26.03 -5.21
C GLU A 90 -18.01 26.18 -6.45
N ARG A 91 -17.55 25.64 -7.59
CA ARG A 91 -18.31 25.67 -8.86
C ARG A 91 -19.63 24.90 -8.79
N MET A 92 -19.77 23.92 -7.90
CA MET A 92 -21.06 23.24 -7.67
C MET A 92 -22.15 24.20 -7.16
N PHE A 93 -21.79 25.34 -6.58
CA PHE A 93 -22.73 26.29 -5.96
C PHE A 93 -22.63 27.71 -6.54
N GLY A 94 -21.85 27.91 -7.61
CA GLY A 94 -21.71 29.20 -8.28
C GLY A 94 -23.05 29.71 -8.83
N SER A 95 -23.45 30.91 -8.43
CA SER A 95 -24.72 31.53 -8.88
C SER A 95 -24.76 31.84 -10.38
N ASN A 96 -23.60 31.92 -11.02
CA ASN A 96 -23.46 32.25 -12.44
C ASN A 96 -23.26 31.02 -13.33
N GLU A 97 -23.22 29.81 -12.74
CA GLU A 97 -22.98 28.57 -13.48
C GLU A 97 -24.30 28.02 -14.04
N SER A 98 -24.24 27.60 -15.31
CA SER A 98 -25.36 26.87 -15.92
C SER A 98 -25.61 25.54 -15.22
N GLU A 99 -26.82 24.99 -15.32
CA GLU A 99 -27.15 23.66 -14.78
C GLU A 99 -26.19 22.58 -15.31
N PHE A 100 -25.89 22.63 -16.61
CA PHE A 100 -24.93 21.73 -17.24
C PHE A 100 -23.52 21.87 -16.67
N SER A 101 -23.05 23.11 -16.46
CA SER A 101 -21.75 23.37 -15.81
C SER A 101 -21.69 22.80 -14.41
N ARG A 102 -22.79 22.93 -13.65
CA ARG A 102 -22.90 22.42 -12.28
C ARG A 102 -22.82 20.90 -12.23
N GLU A 103 -23.52 20.21 -13.13
CA GLU A 103 -23.46 18.75 -13.22
C GLU A 103 -22.04 18.25 -13.54
N ILE A 104 -21.33 18.96 -14.42
CA ILE A 104 -19.91 18.68 -14.70
C ILE A 104 -19.06 18.89 -13.44
N ALA A 105 -19.25 20.00 -12.71
CA ALA A 105 -18.51 20.28 -11.49
C ALA A 105 -18.74 19.17 -10.43
N VAL A 106 -19.97 18.69 -10.27
CA VAL A 106 -20.30 17.56 -9.37
C VAL A 106 -19.55 16.29 -9.78
N LYS A 107 -19.49 15.97 -11.08
CA LYS A 107 -18.75 14.79 -11.58
C LYS A 107 -17.24 14.93 -11.34
N GLN A 108 -16.68 16.12 -11.62
CA GLN A 108 -15.27 16.42 -11.40
C GLN A 108 -14.90 16.33 -9.92
N PHE A 109 -15.71 16.91 -9.04
CA PHE A 109 -15.56 16.83 -7.60
C PHE A 109 -15.55 15.37 -7.09
N LYS A 110 -16.55 14.56 -7.49
CA LYS A 110 -16.61 13.12 -7.13
C LYS A 110 -15.37 12.35 -7.58
N CYS A 111 -14.87 12.64 -8.78
CA CYS A 111 -13.66 12.03 -9.32
C CYS A 111 -12.43 12.44 -8.51
N ALA A 112 -12.27 13.74 -8.23
CA ALA A 112 -11.15 14.27 -7.46
C ALA A 112 -11.10 13.68 -6.04
N VAL A 113 -12.23 13.60 -5.34
CA VAL A 113 -12.33 12.95 -4.02
C VAL A 113 -11.92 11.47 -4.10
N SER A 114 -12.35 10.75 -5.15
CA SER A 114 -12.01 9.34 -5.33
C SER A 114 -10.49 9.16 -5.54
N ILE A 115 -9.87 10.04 -6.32
CA ILE A 115 -8.43 10.05 -6.57
C ILE A 115 -7.67 10.36 -5.27
N LEU A 116 -8.08 11.40 -4.53
CA LEU A 116 -7.49 11.78 -3.25
C LEU A 116 -7.47 10.61 -2.26
N LEU A 117 -8.63 9.96 -2.06
CA LEU A 117 -8.74 8.82 -1.15
C LEU A 117 -7.92 7.61 -1.62
N LYS A 118 -7.83 7.40 -2.93
CA LYS A 118 -6.98 6.35 -3.52
C LYS A 118 -5.50 6.64 -3.27
N HIS A 119 -5.06 7.88 -3.44
CA HIS A 119 -3.67 8.29 -3.21
C HIS A 119 -3.28 8.12 -1.74
N ASP A 120 -4.13 8.54 -0.80
CA ASP A 120 -3.91 8.34 0.63
C ASP A 120 -3.83 6.85 1.01
N TRP A 121 -4.66 6.01 0.39
CA TRP A 121 -4.59 4.56 0.59
C TRP A 121 -3.28 3.95 0.09
N GLU A 122 -2.85 4.31 -1.12
CA GLU A 122 -1.58 3.84 -1.67
C GLU A 122 -0.39 4.31 -0.83
N ARG A 123 -0.44 5.55 -0.31
CA ARG A 123 0.55 6.07 0.63
C ARG A 123 0.57 5.27 1.93
N SER A 124 -0.59 5.02 2.53
CA SER A 124 -0.71 4.24 3.77
C SER A 124 -0.12 2.83 3.62
N LYS A 125 -0.33 2.17 2.47
CA LYS A 125 0.29 0.87 2.17
C LYS A 125 1.81 0.93 2.04
N ARG A 126 2.36 2.01 1.47
CA ARG A 126 3.80 2.20 1.39
C ARG A 126 4.41 2.43 2.78
N GLU A 127 3.77 3.29 3.57
CA GLU A 127 4.19 3.60 4.95
C GLU A 127 4.13 2.35 5.86
N ALA A 128 3.11 1.51 5.70
CA ALA A 128 2.98 0.24 6.43
C ALA A 128 3.92 -0.88 5.91
N GLY A 129 4.79 -0.61 4.93
CA GLY A 129 5.63 -1.64 4.30
C GLY A 129 4.88 -2.68 3.45
N LEU A 130 3.55 -2.57 3.35
CA LEU A 130 2.70 -3.50 2.62
C LEU A 130 2.94 -3.49 1.11
N SER A 131 3.44 -2.37 0.58
CA SER A 131 3.68 -2.22 -0.87
C SER A 131 4.77 -3.17 -1.36
N TYR A 132 5.82 -3.40 -0.58
CA TYR A 132 6.90 -4.32 -0.93
C TYR A 132 6.43 -5.78 -0.96
N HIS A 133 5.59 -6.19 -0.01
CA HIS A 133 5.04 -7.55 0.00
C HIS A 133 4.12 -7.85 -1.18
N LEU A 134 3.32 -6.87 -1.61
CA LEU A 134 2.45 -7.02 -2.78
C LEU A 134 3.22 -7.01 -4.10
N ASP A 135 4.27 -6.19 -4.22
CA ASP A 135 5.12 -6.15 -5.41
C ASP A 135 6.02 -7.38 -5.53
N ILE A 136 6.55 -7.91 -4.41
CA ILE A 136 7.23 -9.21 -4.37
C ILE A 136 6.25 -10.34 -4.72
N GLY A 137 5.04 -10.35 -4.19
CA GLY A 137 4.03 -11.38 -4.53
C GLY A 137 3.64 -11.38 -6.02
N ARG A 138 3.56 -10.21 -6.66
CA ARG A 138 3.34 -10.10 -8.12
C ARG A 138 4.60 -10.45 -8.93
N ALA A 139 5.79 -10.15 -8.43
CA ALA A 139 7.05 -10.54 -9.05
C ALA A 139 7.26 -12.06 -9.00
N VAL A 140 7.01 -12.69 -7.84
CA VAL A 140 7.06 -14.14 -7.65
C VAL A 140 6.05 -14.85 -8.55
N ASN A 141 4.79 -14.39 -8.62
CA ASN A 141 3.80 -14.95 -9.55
C ASN A 141 4.23 -14.83 -11.03
N ARG A 142 4.90 -13.73 -11.41
CA ARG A 142 5.44 -13.57 -12.77
C ARG A 142 6.63 -14.50 -13.04
N ILE A 143 7.48 -14.73 -12.05
CA ILE A 143 8.61 -15.66 -12.13
C ILE A 143 8.11 -17.12 -12.19
N GLU A 144 7.07 -17.49 -11.43
CA GLU A 144 6.44 -18.81 -11.48
C GLU A 144 5.78 -19.07 -12.85
N MET A 145 5.06 -18.10 -13.41
CA MET A 145 4.50 -18.23 -14.76
C MET A 145 5.58 -18.35 -15.84
N THR A 146 6.65 -17.55 -15.78
CA THR A 146 7.74 -17.62 -16.78
C THR A 146 8.57 -18.89 -16.64
N SER A 147 8.91 -19.30 -15.41
CA SER A 147 9.61 -20.57 -15.16
C SER A 147 8.78 -21.79 -15.56
N GLY A 148 7.46 -21.77 -15.36
CA GLY A 148 6.55 -22.80 -15.87
C GLY A 148 6.55 -22.90 -17.41
N ILE A 149 6.54 -21.76 -18.10
CA ILE A 149 6.63 -21.71 -19.58
C ILE A 149 8.01 -22.19 -20.06
N TYR A 150 9.10 -21.81 -19.38
CA TYR A 150 10.44 -22.26 -19.72
C TYR A 150 10.65 -23.76 -19.44
N CYS A 151 10.13 -24.30 -18.33
CA CYS A 151 10.13 -25.73 -18.05
C CYS A 151 9.32 -26.52 -19.06
N HIS A 152 8.12 -26.03 -19.44
CA HIS A 152 7.30 -26.67 -20.46
C HIS A 152 8.01 -26.70 -21.83
N ARG A 153 8.64 -25.59 -22.23
CA ARG A 153 9.40 -25.51 -23.49
C ARG A 153 10.65 -26.38 -23.47
N TYR A 154 11.37 -26.45 -22.35
CA TYR A 154 12.54 -27.32 -22.18
C TYR A 154 12.15 -28.81 -22.23
N LEU A 155 11.02 -29.20 -21.60
CA LEU A 155 10.51 -30.57 -21.66
C LEU A 155 10.02 -30.96 -23.06
N LEU A 156 9.42 -30.03 -23.81
CA LEU A 156 9.03 -30.26 -25.20
C LEU A 156 10.25 -30.39 -26.13
N ASP A 157 11.30 -29.60 -25.92
CA ASP A 157 12.57 -29.73 -26.66
C ASP A 157 13.35 -31.00 -26.27
N PHE A 158 13.28 -31.41 -25.00
CA PHE A 158 13.87 -32.66 -24.51
C PHE A 158 13.14 -33.89 -25.10
N SER A 159 11.81 -33.83 -25.24
CA SER A 159 11.02 -34.87 -25.90
C SER A 159 11.35 -35.01 -27.39
N LYS A 160 11.85 -33.96 -28.05
CA LYS A 160 12.19 -33.97 -29.48
C LYS A 160 13.61 -34.43 -29.80
N LYS A 161 14.55 -34.37 -28.84
CA LYS A 161 15.93 -34.84 -29.02
C LYS A 161 16.13 -36.25 -28.47
N LYS A 162 15.51 -37.24 -29.11
CA LYS A 162 15.93 -38.66 -29.00
C LYS A 162 16.96 -38.98 -30.08
N GLU A 163 18.19 -38.50 -29.90
CA GLU A 163 19.41 -39.13 -30.46
C GLU A 163 20.60 -38.22 -30.14
N TYR A 164 21.18 -38.36 -28.95
CA TYR A 164 22.61 -38.13 -28.75
C TYR A 164 23.07 -39.05 -27.62
N VAL A 165 24.05 -39.90 -27.93
CA VAL A 165 24.81 -40.66 -26.95
C VAL A 165 25.59 -39.65 -26.12
N TYR A 166 25.13 -39.40 -24.90
CA TYR A 166 25.84 -38.59 -23.91
C TYR A 166 26.16 -39.48 -22.72
N THR A 167 27.43 -39.58 -22.36
CA THR A 167 27.86 -40.17 -21.08
C THR A 167 27.18 -39.38 -19.96
N LYS A 168 26.38 -40.06 -19.14
CA LYS A 168 25.65 -39.43 -18.04
C LYS A 168 26.67 -38.78 -17.08
N PRO A 169 26.64 -37.47 -16.84
CA PRO A 169 27.34 -36.90 -15.70
C PRO A 169 26.77 -37.58 -14.44
N SER A 170 27.63 -37.90 -13.48
CA SER A 170 27.18 -38.51 -12.25
C SER A 170 26.16 -37.58 -11.58
N LEU A 171 25.16 -38.16 -10.90
CA LEU A 171 24.13 -37.40 -10.18
C LEU A 171 24.76 -36.31 -9.29
N SER A 172 25.95 -36.58 -8.74
CA SER A 172 26.71 -35.64 -7.92
C SER A 172 27.18 -34.38 -8.66
N GLU A 173 27.63 -34.50 -9.92
CA GLU A 173 28.05 -33.32 -10.71
C GLU A 173 26.87 -32.46 -11.14
N PHE A 174 25.75 -33.10 -11.48
CA PHE A 174 24.51 -32.40 -11.80
C PHE A 174 23.98 -31.64 -10.58
N LEU A 175 23.95 -32.29 -9.42
CA LEU A 175 23.55 -31.67 -8.15
C LEU A 175 24.50 -30.53 -7.75
N TRP A 176 25.81 -30.69 -7.97
CA TRP A 176 26.79 -29.64 -7.67
C TRP A 176 26.62 -28.39 -8.53
N GLN A 177 26.33 -28.56 -9.83
CA GLN A 177 26.03 -27.45 -10.74
C GLN A 177 24.74 -26.72 -10.33
N LEU A 178 23.72 -27.46 -9.91
CA LEU A 178 22.48 -26.90 -9.36
C LEU A 178 22.75 -26.10 -8.08
N VAL A 179 23.46 -26.68 -7.11
CA VAL A 179 23.80 -26.00 -5.85
C VAL A 179 24.60 -24.73 -6.13
N LYS A 180 25.62 -24.78 -6.98
CA LYS A 180 26.45 -23.60 -7.32
C LYS A 180 25.64 -22.49 -8.01
N ARG A 181 24.71 -22.87 -8.89
CA ARG A 181 23.88 -21.92 -9.65
C ARG A 181 22.80 -21.26 -8.80
N TYR A 182 22.32 -21.96 -7.76
CA TYR A 182 21.26 -21.47 -6.88
C TYR A 182 21.73 -21.11 -5.47
N TRP A 183 23.03 -21.22 -5.17
CA TRP A 183 23.63 -20.84 -3.88
C TRP A 183 23.33 -19.38 -3.51
N TRP A 184 23.38 -18.48 -4.50
CA TRP A 184 23.03 -17.08 -4.28
C TRP A 184 21.53 -16.91 -3.95
N LEU A 185 20.64 -17.73 -4.53
CA LEU A 185 19.22 -17.72 -4.16
C LEU A 185 19.01 -18.29 -2.76
N VAL A 186 19.77 -19.31 -2.35
CA VAL A 186 19.75 -19.81 -0.96
C VAL A 186 20.28 -18.74 -0.01
N LEU A 187 21.35 -18.02 -0.36
CA LEU A 187 21.88 -16.92 0.44
C LEU A 187 20.88 -15.75 0.52
N VAL A 188 20.23 -15.40 -0.59
CA VAL A 188 19.19 -14.37 -0.64
C VAL A 188 17.95 -14.81 0.14
N LEU A 189 17.54 -16.07 0.04
CA LEU A 189 16.44 -16.62 0.84
C LEU A 189 16.81 -16.73 2.32
N LEU A 190 18.06 -17.02 2.67
CA LEU A 190 18.53 -17.01 4.05
C LEU A 190 18.62 -15.58 4.60
N LEU A 191 19.01 -14.60 3.78
CA LEU A 191 18.98 -13.19 4.16
C LEU A 191 17.54 -12.69 4.29
N ILE A 192 16.66 -13.04 3.34
CA ILE A 192 15.23 -12.74 3.43
C ILE A 192 14.62 -13.43 4.64
N CYS A 193 14.94 -14.70 4.90
CA CYS A 193 14.51 -15.41 6.11
C CYS A 193 15.11 -14.79 7.37
N PHE A 194 16.35 -14.30 7.35
CA PHE A 194 16.97 -13.62 8.50
C PHE A 194 16.31 -12.26 8.77
N PHE A 195 15.96 -11.51 7.73
CA PHE A 195 15.19 -10.27 7.87
C PHE A 195 13.72 -10.55 8.21
N GLN A 196 13.12 -11.60 7.65
CA GLN A 196 11.75 -12.02 7.96
C GLN A 196 11.63 -12.69 9.32
N THR A 197 12.63 -13.39 9.86
CA THR A 197 12.58 -13.89 11.24
C THR A 197 12.76 -12.76 12.23
N ASN A 198 13.46 -11.68 11.88
CA ASN A 198 13.46 -10.45 12.66
C ASN A 198 12.06 -9.78 12.66
N ASP A 199 11.29 -9.86 11.56
CA ASP A 199 9.93 -9.32 11.48
C ASP A 199 8.83 -10.29 11.99
N VAL A 200 9.02 -11.61 11.91
CA VAL A 200 8.06 -12.65 12.34
C VAL A 200 8.23 -12.98 13.83
N CYS A 201 9.44 -12.87 14.40
CA CYS A 201 9.60 -12.85 15.85
C CYS A 201 8.84 -11.67 16.48
N MET A 202 8.71 -10.55 15.77
CA MET A 202 7.86 -9.42 16.21
C MET A 202 6.36 -9.73 16.20
N ILE A 203 5.88 -10.59 15.28
CA ILE A 203 4.45 -10.91 15.16
C ILE A 203 4.03 -12.04 16.11
N MET A 204 4.90 -13.05 16.34
CA MET A 204 4.56 -14.19 17.20
C MET A 204 4.58 -13.89 18.70
N THR A 205 5.39 -12.94 19.18
CA THR A 205 5.37 -12.54 20.60
C THR A 205 4.14 -11.74 21.00
N SER A 206 3.38 -11.17 20.04
CA SER A 206 2.13 -10.44 20.34
C SER A 206 0.90 -11.33 20.53
N LYS A 207 0.93 -12.58 20.05
CA LYS A 207 -0.19 -13.54 20.16
C LYS A 207 -0.08 -14.54 21.32
N LEU A 208 1.06 -14.58 22.03
CA LEU A 208 1.29 -15.51 23.13
C LEU A 208 1.00 -14.91 24.52
N ASN A 209 0.64 -13.63 24.61
CA ASN A 209 0.29 -12.93 25.87
C ASN A 209 -1.17 -12.43 25.91
N SER A 210 -2.05 -13.01 25.09
CA SER A 210 -3.52 -12.91 25.20
C SER A 210 -4.09 -14.31 25.44
#